data_AF-A0A848ZEF9-F1
#
_entry.id   AF-A0A848ZEF9-F1
#
_cell.length_a   1.000
_cell.length_b   1.000
_cell.length_c   1.000
_cell.angle_alpha   90.00
_cell.angle_beta   90.00
_cell.angle_gamma   90.00
#
_symmetry.space_group_name_H-M   'P 1'
#
loop_
_entity.id
_entity.type
_entity.pdbx_description
1 polymer ?
#
loop_
_entity_poly.entity_id
_entity_poly.type
_entity_poly.pdbx_seq_one_letter_code
_entity_poly.pdbx_strand_id
1 'polypeptide(L)'
;LPGRGEPLNFEDDSRVPEDLRLAYKLLKNADCLPPELALKKEIRQMEDMLESIPDEKEKYRQIKQINYKIMKLNMMGHKSPLLEEKEIYYKKLVEKFDKK
;
A
#
# COMPACT_ATOMS: atom_id res chain seq x y z
N LEU A 1 5.97 33.71 7.57
CA LEU A 1 5.58 32.75 6.51
C LEU A 1 6.64 32.81 5.42
N PRO A 2 7.30 31.70 5.06
CA PRO A 2 8.19 31.69 3.91
C PRO A 2 7.43 32.10 2.64
N GLY A 3 8.06 32.88 1.75
CA GLY A 3 7.48 33.27 0.45
C GLY A 3 6.65 34.57 0.42
N ARG A 4 6.86 35.53 1.33
CA ARG A 4 6.23 36.86 1.18
C ARG A 4 6.94 37.68 0.10
N GLY A 5 6.29 37.85 -1.04
CA GLY A 5 6.71 38.76 -2.11
C GLY A 5 7.33 38.09 -3.33
N GLU A 6 7.48 36.77 -3.32
CA GLU A 6 7.92 36.03 -4.51
C GLU A 6 6.72 35.71 -5.43
N PRO A 7 6.91 35.71 -6.77
CA PRO A 7 5.87 35.31 -7.70
C PRO A 7 5.37 33.89 -7.38
N LEU A 8 4.05 33.69 -7.33
CA LEU A 8 3.49 32.34 -7.22
C LEU A 8 3.98 31.50 -8.41
N ASN A 9 4.64 30.38 -8.12
CA ASN A 9 5.00 29.41 -9.14
C ASN A 9 3.71 28.66 -9.54
N PHE A 10 3.13 29.04 -10.68
CA PHE A 10 1.97 28.36 -11.22
C PHE A 10 2.40 27.06 -11.89
N GLU A 11 1.75 25.95 -11.57
CA GLU A 11 1.99 24.67 -12.26
C GLU A 11 1.60 24.78 -13.74
N ASP A 12 2.39 24.18 -14.63
CA ASP A 12 2.16 24.15 -16.08
C ASP A 12 0.96 23.26 -16.44
N ASP A 13 -0.25 23.81 -16.34
CA ASP A 13 -1.50 23.15 -16.71
C ASP A 13 -1.88 23.38 -18.19
N SER A 14 -0.93 23.81 -19.03
CA SER A 14 -1.18 24.15 -20.44
C SER A 14 -1.69 22.95 -21.27
N ARG A 15 -1.49 21.73 -20.77
CA ARG A 15 -1.93 20.47 -21.40
C ARG A 15 -3.35 20.05 -20.98
N VAL A 16 -3.99 20.76 -20.04
CA VAL A 16 -5.33 20.47 -19.55
C VAL A 16 -6.31 21.53 -20.04
N PRO A 17 -7.41 21.16 -20.73
CA PRO A 17 -8.47 22.09 -21.12
C PRO A 17 -8.99 22.91 -19.92
N GLU A 18 -9.35 24.16 -20.16
CA GLU A 18 -9.72 25.14 -19.12
C GLU A 18 -10.82 24.62 -18.18
N ASP A 19 -11.87 24.04 -18.76
CA ASP A 19 -13.02 23.48 -18.04
C ASP A 19 -12.65 22.30 -17.12
N LEU A 20 -11.55 21.60 -17.41
CA LEU A 20 -11.10 20.42 -16.66
C LEU A 20 -10.00 20.73 -15.66
N ARG A 21 -9.39 21.92 -15.70
CA ARG A 21 -8.23 22.26 -14.86
C ARG A 21 -8.55 22.25 -13.37
N LEU A 22 -9.76 22.68 -12.99
CA LEU A 22 -10.21 22.66 -11.60
C LEU A 22 -10.37 21.22 -11.08
N ALA A 23 -11.03 20.36 -11.86
CA ALA A 23 -11.20 18.95 -11.52
C ALA A 23 -9.84 18.22 -11.48
N TYR A 24 -8.95 18.50 -12.42
CA TYR A 24 -7.60 17.92 -12.46
C TYR A 24 -6.77 18.32 -11.23
N LYS A 25 -6.79 19.60 -10.84
CA LYS A 25 -6.13 20.08 -9.62
C LYS A 25 -6.72 19.45 -8.37
N LEU A 26 -8.04 19.36 -8.28
CA LEU A 26 -8.71 18.71 -7.16
C LEU A 26 -8.29 17.24 -7.06
N LEU A 27 -8.23 16.51 -8.16
CA LEU A 27 -7.81 15.11 -8.17
C LEU A 27 -6.32 14.92 -7.90
N LYS A 28 -5.46 15.82 -8.39
CA LYS A 28 -4.02 15.81 -8.15
C LYS A 28 -3.69 16.15 -6.69
N ASN A 29 -4.47 17.05 -6.08
CA ASN A 29 -4.30 17.50 -4.69
C ASN A 29 -5.08 16.67 -3.68
N ALA A 30 -6.11 15.93 -4.13
CA ALA A 30 -6.72 14.90 -3.31
C ALA A 30 -5.63 13.84 -3.13
N ASP A 31 -5.12 13.70 -1.91
CA ASP A 31 -4.20 12.63 -1.47
C ASP A 31 -4.86 11.25 -1.64
N CYS A 32 -5.22 10.91 -2.87
CA CYS A 32 -5.84 9.66 -3.28
C CYS A 32 -4.76 8.62 -3.15
N LEU A 33 -4.68 8.01 -1.96
CA LEU A 33 -3.77 6.91 -1.71
C LEU A 33 -4.07 5.83 -2.76
N PRO A 34 -3.09 5.48 -3.62
CA PRO A 34 -3.24 4.41 -4.58
C PRO A 34 -3.80 3.15 -3.90
N PRO A 35 -4.70 2.41 -4.56
CA PRO A 35 -5.34 1.25 -3.96
C PRO A 35 -4.32 0.22 -3.43
N GLU A 36 -3.15 0.10 -4.06
CA GLU A 36 -2.10 -0.79 -3.58
C GLU A 36 -1.49 -0.31 -2.25
N LEU A 37 -1.28 1.01 -2.09
CA LEU A 37 -0.74 1.58 -0.86
C LEU A 37 -1.75 1.50 0.30
N ALA A 38 -3.04 1.67 0.01
CA ALA A 38 -4.10 1.45 0.98
C ALA A 38 -4.13 -0.01 1.47
N LEU A 39 -4.07 -0.96 0.53
CA LEU A 39 -4.07 -2.38 0.84
C LEU A 39 -2.80 -2.81 1.60
N LYS A 40 -1.63 -2.26 1.27
CA LYS A 40 -0.39 -2.47 2.06
C LYS A 40 -0.53 -1.99 3.50
N LYS A 41 -1.14 -0.83 3.72
CA LYS A 41 -1.35 -0.29 5.07
C LYS A 41 -2.27 -1.21 5.88
N GLU A 42 -3.31 -1.73 5.24
CA GLU A 42 -4.24 -2.68 5.86
C GLU A 42 -3.56 -4.01 6.22
N ILE A 43 -2.71 -4.55 5.33
CA ILE A 43 -1.91 -5.75 5.62
C ILE A 43 -1.06 -5.56 6.87
N ARG A 44 -0.30 -4.46 6.96
CA ARG A 44 0.52 -4.16 8.15
C ARG A 44 -0.30 -4.05 9.43
N GLN A 45 -1.44 -3.37 9.39
CA GLN A 45 -2.32 -3.27 10.56
C GLN A 45 -2.81 -4.64 11.04
N MET A 46 -3.16 -5.53 10.11
CA MET A 46 -3.57 -6.89 10.46
C MET A 46 -2.41 -7.73 11.01
N GLU A 47 -1.18 -7.52 10.51
CA GLU A 47 0.03 -8.15 11.02
C GLU A 47 0.32 -7.71 12.46
N ASP A 48 0.25 -6.41 12.75
CA ASP A 48 0.43 -5.88 14.11
C ASP A 48 -0.60 -6.49 15.08
N MET A 49 -1.84 -6.69 14.63
CA MET A 49 -2.89 -7.32 15.44
C MET A 49 -2.63 -8.81 15.72
N LEU A 50 -1.86 -9.53 14.88
CA LEU A 50 -1.58 -10.95 15.09
C LEU A 50 -0.81 -11.24 16.38
N GLU A 51 -0.01 -10.28 16.86
CA GLU A 51 0.74 -10.43 18.11
C GLU A 51 -0.17 -10.44 19.34
N SER A 52 -1.32 -9.77 19.23
CA SER A 52 -2.29 -9.61 20.32
C SER A 52 -3.32 -10.75 20.44
N ILE A 53 -3.39 -11.68 19.46
CA ILE A 53 -4.38 -12.76 19.45
C ILE A 53 -3.89 -13.96 20.28
N PRO A 54 -4.60 -14.33 21.38
CA PRO A 54 -4.22 -15.44 22.24
C PRO A 54 -4.71 -16.81 21.72
N ASP A 55 -5.80 -16.86 20.95
CA ASP A 55 -6.34 -18.11 20.39
C ASP A 55 -5.65 -18.48 19.07
N GLU A 56 -5.06 -19.68 19.03
CA GLU A 56 -4.38 -20.20 17.84
C GLU A 56 -5.31 -20.37 16.64
N LYS A 57 -6.59 -20.70 16.85
CA LYS A 57 -7.54 -20.92 15.76
C LYS A 57 -7.92 -19.61 15.08
N GLU A 58 -8.27 -18.58 15.85
CA GLU A 58 -8.49 -17.23 15.33
C GLU A 58 -7.21 -16.65 14.71
N LYS A 59 -6.04 -16.87 15.32
CA LYS A 59 -4.75 -16.45 14.75
C LYS A 59 -4.50 -17.07 13.38
N TYR A 60 -4.78 -18.37 13.23
CA TYR A 60 -4.66 -19.06 11.95
C TYR A 60 -5.62 -18.50 10.89
N ARG A 61 -6.86 -18.19 11.28
CA ARG A 61 -7.84 -17.56 10.38
C ARG A 61 -7.37 -16.18 9.91
N GLN A 62 -6.83 -15.38 10.83
CA GLN A 62 -6.30 -14.05 10.53
C GLN A 62 -5.10 -14.12 9.58
N ILE A 63 -4.18 -15.08 9.79
CA ILE A 63 -3.05 -15.32 8.88
C ILE A 63 -3.53 -15.66 7.47
N LYS A 64 -4.55 -16.51 7.33
CA LYS A 64 -5.14 -16.81 6.01
C LYS A 64 -5.69 -15.58 5.31
N GLN A 65 -6.35 -14.69 6.05
CA GLN A 65 -6.88 -13.44 5.51
C GLN A 65 -5.76 -12.50 5.05
N ILE A 66 -4.68 -12.39 5.83
CA ILE A 66 -3.50 -11.60 5.45
C ILE A 66 -2.87 -12.13 4.17
N ASN A 67 -2.64 -13.45 4.08
CA ASN A 67 -2.08 -14.06 2.87
C ASN A 67 -2.96 -13.81 1.64
N TYR A 68 -4.28 -13.89 1.77
CA TYR A 68 -5.18 -13.55 0.68
C TYR A 68 -5.03 -12.10 0.20
N LYS A 69 -4.88 -11.15 1.13
CA LYS A 69 -4.66 -9.74 0.76
C LYS A 69 -3.28 -9.50 0.13
N ILE A 70 -2.23 -10.21 0.60
CA ILE A 70 -0.90 -10.20 -0.03
C ILE A 70 -0.99 -10.72 -1.47
N MET A 71 -1.65 -11.85 -1.70
CA MET A 71 -1.89 -12.38 -3.04
C MET A 71 -2.63 -11.37 -3.93
N LYS A 72 -3.72 -10.78 -3.42
CA LYS A 72 -4.50 -9.76 -4.13
C LYS A 72 -3.64 -8.54 -4.49
N LEU A 73 -2.79 -8.10 -3.57
CA LEU A 73 -1.86 -6.99 -3.77
C LEU A 73 -0.82 -7.29 -4.86
N ASN A 74 -0.26 -8.51 -4.85
CA ASN A 74 0.70 -8.94 -5.87
C ASN A 74 0.04 -9.05 -7.25
N MET A 75 -1.24 -9.47 -7.32
CA MET A 75 -2.02 -9.54 -8.56
C MET A 75 -2.46 -8.17 -9.11
N MET A 76 -2.56 -7.13 -8.26
CA MET A 76 -3.02 -5.80 -8.69
C MET A 76 -2.00 -5.03 -9.53
N GLY A 77 -0.72 -5.39 -9.51
CA GLY A 77 0.34 -4.64 -10.18
C GLY A 77 1.08 -5.45 -11.25
N HIS A 78 1.61 -4.76 -12.26
CA HIS A 78 2.65 -5.29 -13.15
C HIS A 78 4.03 -5.24 -12.45
N LYS A 79 4.13 -5.82 -11.25
CA LYS A 79 5.39 -5.85 -10.51
C LYS A 79 6.21 -7.07 -10.91
N SER A 80 7.53 -6.88 -10.96
CA SER A 80 8.46 -8.00 -11.11
C SER A 80 8.24 -8.99 -9.95
N PRO A 81 8.24 -10.31 -10.20
CA PRO A 81 8.16 -11.34 -9.16
C PRO A 81 9.20 -11.18 -8.05
N LEU A 82 10.32 -10.51 -8.34
CA LEU A 82 11.38 -10.21 -7.37
C LEU A 82 10.99 -9.14 -6.33
N LEU A 83 9.95 -8.35 -6.61
CA LEU A 83 9.48 -7.24 -5.77
C LEU A 83 8.11 -7.53 -5.12
N GLU A 84 7.67 -8.78 -5.17
CA GLU A 84 6.43 -9.23 -4.53
C GLU A 84 6.52 -9.22 -3.01
N GLU A 85 5.41 -8.88 -2.37
CA GLU A 85 5.29 -9.04 -0.92
C GLU A 85 5.22 -10.54 -0.60
N LYS A 86 6.00 -10.97 0.40
CA LYS A 86 6.12 -12.39 0.76
C LYS A 86 5.07 -12.77 1.80
N GLU A 87 4.47 -13.94 1.65
CA GLU A 87 3.52 -14.46 2.63
C GLU A 87 4.18 -14.72 3.99
N ILE A 88 3.41 -14.62 5.08
CA ILE A 88 3.87 -14.87 6.44
C ILE A 88 4.40 -16.31 6.60
N TYR A 89 3.79 -17.26 5.91
CA TYR A 89 4.18 -18.68 5.97
C TYR A 89 5.55 -18.93 5.30
N TYR A 90 5.90 -18.16 4.27
CA TYR A 90 7.19 -18.27 3.60
C TYR A 90 8.36 -18.04 4.57
N LYS A 91 8.23 -17.06 5.47
CA LYS A 91 9.25 -16.77 6.48
C LYS A 91 9.48 -17.96 7.43
N LYS A 92 8.40 -18.57 7.93
CA LYS A 92 8.48 -19.77 8.79
C LYS A 92 9.10 -20.96 8.07
N LEU A 93 8.83 -21.14 6.78
CA LEU A 93 9.45 -22.20 5.98
C LEU A 93 10.95 -21.98 5.82
N VAL A 94 11.38 -20.77 5.43
CA VAL A 94 12.80 -20.44 5.29
C VAL A 94 13.54 -20.67 6.61
N GLU A 95 13.02 -20.18 7.74
CA GLU A 95 13.61 -20.42 9.06
C GLU A 95 13.71 -21.91 9.43
N LYS A 96 12.79 -22.74 8.95
CA LYS A 96 12.82 -24.20 9.16
C LYS A 96 13.84 -24.90 8.26
N PHE A 97 14.05 -24.41 7.04
CA PHE A 97 15.00 -24.97 6.09
C PHE A 97 16.44 -24.49 6.31
N ASP A 98 16.65 -23.29 6.87
CA ASP A 98 17.98 -22.74 7.25
C ASP A 98 18.57 -23.42 8.50
N LYS A 99 17.76 -24.14 9.29
CA LYS A 99 18.19 -24.87 10.49
C LYS A 99 18.74 -26.28 10.21
N LYS A 100 19.02 -26.62 8.94
CA LYS A 100 19.65 -27.89 8.53
C LYS A 100 21.05 -27.63 8.01
#